data_AF-A0A166ED61-F1
#
_entry.id   AF-A0A166ED61-F1
#
_cell.length_a   1.000
_cell.length_b   1.000
_cell.length_c   1.000
_cell.angle_alpha   90.00
_cell.angle_beta   90.00
_cell.angle_gamma   90.00
#
_symmetry.space_group_name_H-M   'P 1'
#
loop_
_entity.id
_entity.type
_entity.pdbx_description
1 polymer ?
#
loop_
_entity_poly.entity_id
_entity_poly.type
_entity_poly.pdbx_seq_one_letter_code
_entity_poly.pdbx_strand_id
1 'polypeptide(L)'
;MDEVDRLPPRTLRRIDRAFQLALSECQTQDKDGSRPNKRRKVTVSPPPIGDGGGFMVEDDDEQQQGGFVNDDVDEESSDTISSESIPLSMIPRALQILDLPPDDDEILSVFQNAATGWGTELNGPQYVSHKDWRAVCAVLLHVEADQASVVPDSSSAGGFMPEDDEDSGEDWQKNAEDSFPSSDPDDDEYVLESQPRPSTSKRRERSTKRRASRASSDESDDEEEDEPKGPTPRQKRESRKAFALFFPDVSEKDLDLQQIKIKDVDRVAKMLNEKLKADDIVEMLEYFSSTSDKSVGLADFEKMMITARLV
;
A
#
# COMPACT_ATOMS: atom_id res chain seq x y z
N MET A 1 -7.63 -22.18 -14.88
CA MET A 1 -7.54 -21.80 -13.45
C MET A 1 -6.67 -20.58 -13.45
N ASP A 2 -7.26 -19.43 -13.15
CA ASP A 2 -6.57 -18.16 -13.22
C ASP A 2 -5.58 -18.08 -12.04
N GLU A 3 -4.38 -17.57 -12.28
CA GLU A 3 -3.31 -17.49 -11.27
C GLU A 3 -3.75 -16.70 -10.02
N VAL A 4 -4.71 -15.81 -10.20
CA VAL A 4 -5.38 -15.02 -9.16
C VAL A 4 -6.05 -15.89 -8.09
N ASP A 5 -6.55 -17.08 -8.45
CA ASP A 5 -7.22 -17.99 -7.51
C ASP A 5 -6.24 -18.67 -6.52
N ARG A 6 -4.93 -18.55 -6.75
CA ARG A 6 -3.89 -19.13 -5.88
C ARG A 6 -3.55 -18.26 -4.68
N LEU A 7 -4.01 -17.00 -4.66
CA LEU A 7 -3.68 -16.06 -3.58
C LEU A 7 -4.38 -16.44 -2.27
N PRO A 8 -3.73 -16.23 -1.11
CA PRO A 8 -4.40 -16.34 0.17
C PRO A 8 -5.65 -15.44 0.21
N PRO A 9 -6.78 -15.91 0.75
CA PRO A 9 -8.04 -15.16 0.74
C PRO A 9 -7.97 -13.84 1.51
N ARG A 10 -6.98 -13.69 2.42
CA ARG A 10 -6.70 -12.43 3.11
C ARG A 10 -6.14 -11.37 2.16
N THR A 11 -5.24 -11.76 1.26
CA THR A 11 -4.61 -10.88 0.27
C THR A 11 -5.63 -10.40 -0.73
N LEU A 12 -6.45 -11.31 -1.29
CA LEU A 12 -7.55 -10.95 -2.19
C LEU A 12 -8.51 -9.93 -1.57
N ARG A 13 -8.95 -10.14 -0.33
CA ARG A 13 -9.81 -9.17 0.38
C ARG A 13 -9.13 -7.80 0.56
N ARG A 14 -7.81 -7.77 0.73
CA ARG A 14 -7.06 -6.52 0.85
C ARG A 14 -7.02 -5.77 -0.50
N ILE A 15 -6.75 -6.48 -1.59
CA ILE A 15 -6.79 -5.97 -2.97
C ILE A 15 -8.17 -5.39 -3.29
N ASP A 16 -9.23 -6.13 -3.00
CA ASP A 16 -10.63 -5.71 -3.22
C ASP A 16 -10.99 -4.49 -2.39
N ARG A 17 -10.56 -4.48 -1.12
CA ARG A 17 -10.82 -3.36 -0.22
C ARG A 17 -10.13 -2.08 -0.72
N ALA A 18 -8.90 -2.17 -1.20
CA ALA A 18 -8.18 -1.02 -1.75
C ALA A 18 -8.88 -0.45 -2.98
N PHE A 19 -9.33 -1.33 -3.89
CA PHE A 19 -10.14 -0.97 -5.06
C PHE A 19 -11.41 -0.21 -4.65
N GLN A 20 -12.19 -0.77 -3.72
CA GLN A 20 -13.44 -0.17 -3.26
C GLN A 20 -13.23 1.16 -2.54
N LEU A 21 -12.17 1.26 -1.72
CA LEU A 21 -11.86 2.51 -1.03
C LEU A 21 -11.49 3.62 -2.01
N ALA A 22 -10.65 3.33 -3.01
CA ALA A 22 -10.28 4.30 -4.04
C ALA A 22 -11.51 4.76 -4.86
N LEU A 23 -12.42 3.85 -5.21
CA LEU A 23 -13.68 4.19 -5.87
C LEU A 23 -14.59 5.07 -4.98
N SER A 24 -14.68 4.77 -3.69
CA SER A 24 -15.50 5.56 -2.77
C SER A 24 -14.97 6.98 -2.60
N GLU A 25 -13.65 7.17 -2.63
CA GLU A 25 -12.98 8.47 -2.52
C GLU A 25 -13.23 9.32 -3.78
N CYS A 26 -13.19 8.70 -4.97
CA CYS A 26 -13.54 9.37 -6.23
C CYS A 26 -14.98 9.92 -6.20
N GLN A 27 -15.94 9.14 -5.69
CA GLN A 27 -17.33 9.59 -5.58
C GLN A 27 -17.52 10.74 -4.58
N THR A 28 -16.65 10.88 -3.59
CA THR A 28 -16.71 12.00 -2.64
C THR A 28 -16.14 13.30 -3.22
N GLN A 29 -15.10 13.22 -4.06
CA GLN A 29 -14.51 14.42 -4.69
C GLN A 29 -15.50 15.12 -5.63
N ASP A 30 -16.29 14.36 -6.39
CA ASP A 30 -17.29 14.94 -7.29
C ASP A 30 -18.43 15.66 -6.54
N LYS A 31 -18.74 15.22 -5.32
CA LYS A 31 -19.80 15.81 -4.50
C LYS A 31 -19.35 17.09 -3.81
N ASP A 32 -18.09 17.17 -3.39
CA ASP A 32 -17.58 18.34 -2.67
C ASP A 32 -17.11 19.46 -3.61
N GLY A 33 -16.68 19.11 -4.84
CA GLY A 33 -16.43 20.06 -5.92
C GLY A 33 -17.69 20.81 -6.37
N SER A 34 -18.88 20.21 -6.17
CA SER A 34 -20.17 20.88 -6.31
C SER A 34 -20.63 21.48 -4.98
N ARG A 35 -19.78 22.30 -4.34
CA ARG A 35 -20.25 23.27 -3.33
C ARG A 35 -21.48 23.96 -3.93
N PRO A 36 -22.68 23.79 -3.35
CA PRO A 36 -23.88 24.38 -3.90
C PRO A 36 -23.62 25.87 -3.94
N ASN A 37 -23.42 26.44 -5.14
CA ASN A 37 -23.12 27.84 -5.34
C ASN A 37 -24.09 28.62 -4.46
N LYS A 38 -23.56 29.10 -3.33
CA LYS A 38 -24.33 29.70 -2.25
C LYS A 38 -25.00 30.88 -2.91
N ARG A 39 -26.29 30.71 -3.26
CA ARG A 39 -27.06 31.62 -4.11
C ARG A 39 -26.73 33.02 -3.62
N ARG A 40 -25.90 33.73 -4.39
CA ARG A 40 -25.50 35.09 -4.06
C ARG A 40 -26.83 35.81 -3.92
N LYS A 41 -27.14 36.26 -2.69
CA LYS A 41 -28.38 36.97 -2.39
C LYS A 41 -28.39 38.16 -3.34
N VAL A 42 -29.14 38.05 -4.44
CA VAL A 42 -29.32 39.13 -5.39
C VAL A 42 -29.95 40.23 -4.59
N THR A 43 -29.15 41.25 -4.29
CA THR A 43 -29.62 42.51 -3.73
C THR A 43 -30.53 43.10 -4.79
N VAL A 44 -31.83 42.83 -4.66
CA VAL A 44 -32.89 43.41 -5.49
C VAL A 44 -32.81 44.92 -5.30
N SER A 45 -32.24 45.60 -6.28
CA SER A 45 -32.44 47.04 -6.44
C SER A 45 -33.90 47.26 -6.83
N PRO A 46 -34.63 48.18 -6.18
CA PRO A 46 -36.03 48.45 -6.47
C PRO A 46 -36.18 48.95 -7.92
N PRO A 47 -37.17 48.46 -8.68
CA PRO A 47 -37.34 48.83 -10.08
C PRO A 47 -37.87 50.27 -10.22
N PRO A 48 -37.45 51.02 -11.26
CA PRO A 48 -38.16 52.21 -11.69
C PRO A 48 -39.51 51.84 -12.33
N ILE A 49 -40.48 52.70 -12.05
CA ILE A 49 -41.87 52.66 -12.47
C ILE A 49 -42.01 52.85 -14.00
N GLY A 50 -42.88 52.06 -14.63
CA GLY A 50 -43.39 52.27 -16.00
C GLY A 50 -42.47 51.67 -17.09
N ASP A 51 -42.94 50.99 -18.13
CA ASP A 51 -44.21 51.08 -18.82
C ASP A 51 -44.39 49.85 -19.74
N GLY A 52 -45.64 49.49 -20.03
CA GLY A 52 -46.17 48.78 -21.19
C GLY A 52 -45.45 47.59 -21.86
N GLY A 53 -46.17 46.46 -21.99
CA GLY A 53 -45.92 45.49 -23.07
C GLY A 53 -46.49 44.11 -22.80
N GLY A 54 -47.74 43.88 -23.21
CA GLY A 54 -48.43 42.60 -23.07
C GLY A 54 -47.89 41.51 -24.00
N PHE A 55 -47.99 40.27 -23.53
CA PHE A 55 -48.16 39.11 -24.40
C PHE A 55 -49.35 38.30 -23.87
N MET A 56 -50.29 38.10 -24.78
CA MET A 56 -51.52 37.38 -24.58
C MET A 56 -51.23 35.90 -24.36
N VAL A 57 -51.92 35.35 -23.37
CA VAL A 57 -52.31 33.95 -23.32
C VAL A 57 -53.25 33.75 -24.49
N GLU A 58 -52.86 32.91 -25.45
CA GLU A 58 -53.82 32.24 -26.31
C GLU A 58 -53.87 30.79 -25.85
N ASP A 59 -55.00 30.50 -25.19
CA ASP A 59 -55.56 29.18 -25.02
C ASP A 59 -55.69 28.51 -26.39
N ASP A 60 -55.12 27.33 -26.54
CA ASP A 60 -55.63 26.34 -27.48
C ASP A 60 -55.77 25.02 -26.74
N ASP A 61 -56.98 24.84 -26.24
CA ASP A 61 -57.57 23.55 -25.90
C ASP A 61 -57.65 22.69 -27.16
N GLU A 62 -56.96 21.55 -27.22
CA GLU A 62 -57.45 20.41 -28.00
C GLU A 62 -56.82 19.09 -27.55
N GLN A 63 -57.51 18.45 -26.61
CA GLN A 63 -57.86 17.03 -26.61
C GLN A 63 -56.93 16.09 -27.41
N GLN A 64 -56.04 15.40 -26.71
CA GLN A 64 -55.67 14.04 -27.10
C GLN A 64 -55.70 13.06 -25.94
N GLN A 65 -56.89 12.49 -25.86
CA GLN A 65 -57.30 11.26 -25.22
C GLN A 65 -56.46 10.06 -25.69
N GLY A 66 -56.01 9.25 -24.72
CA GLY A 66 -55.87 7.81 -24.90
C GLY A 66 -54.48 7.30 -25.28
N GLY A 67 -53.84 6.62 -24.31
CA GLY A 67 -52.69 5.77 -24.58
C GLY A 67 -51.80 5.57 -23.36
N PHE A 68 -52.31 4.97 -22.28
CA PHE A 68 -51.42 4.27 -21.35
C PHE A 68 -50.88 3.05 -22.09
N VAL A 69 -49.84 3.26 -22.88
CA VAL A 69 -48.88 2.21 -23.16
C VAL A 69 -48.09 2.13 -21.86
N ASN A 70 -48.30 1.08 -21.08
CA ASN A 70 -47.24 0.61 -20.21
C ASN A 70 -46.12 0.23 -21.17
N ASP A 71 -45.27 1.21 -21.50
CA ASP A 71 -43.89 0.92 -21.80
C ASP A 71 -43.39 0.27 -20.50
N ASP A 72 -43.49 -1.06 -20.47
CA ASP A 72 -42.41 -1.89 -19.93
C ASP A 72 -41.16 -1.55 -20.77
N VAL A 73 -40.72 -0.28 -20.72
CA VAL A 73 -39.31 0.02 -20.75
C VAL A 73 -38.83 -0.72 -19.53
N ASP A 74 -38.21 -1.86 -19.79
CA ASP A 74 -37.22 -2.39 -18.89
C ASP A 74 -36.43 -1.16 -18.42
N GLU A 75 -36.73 -0.67 -17.21
CA GLU A 75 -35.78 -0.02 -16.34
C GLU A 75 -34.72 -1.10 -16.07
N GLU A 76 -34.01 -1.49 -17.14
CA GLU A 76 -32.66 -1.99 -17.08
C GLU A 76 -31.97 -0.94 -16.22
N SER A 77 -31.75 -1.35 -14.99
CA SER A 77 -30.99 -0.73 -13.93
C SER A 77 -29.64 -0.23 -14.46
N SER A 78 -29.69 0.90 -15.17
CA SER A 78 -28.58 1.55 -15.87
C SER A 78 -27.55 2.11 -14.87
N ASP A 79 -27.89 2.15 -13.58
CA ASP A 79 -26.99 2.59 -12.51
C ASP A 79 -26.15 1.46 -11.87
N THR A 80 -26.20 0.23 -12.40
CA THR A 80 -25.26 -0.84 -11.97
C THR A 80 -23.97 -0.87 -12.79
N ILE A 81 -23.92 -0.12 -13.90
CA ILE A 81 -22.68 0.14 -14.63
C ILE A 81 -21.76 0.92 -13.67
N SER A 82 -20.49 0.53 -13.59
CA SER A 82 -19.36 1.28 -12.99
C SER A 82 -18.89 0.88 -11.58
N SER A 83 -19.32 -0.24 -10.99
CA SER A 83 -18.60 -0.79 -9.81
C SER A 83 -17.48 -1.78 -10.18
N GLU A 84 -17.39 -2.16 -11.45
CA GLU A 84 -16.43 -3.18 -11.90
C GLU A 84 -15.14 -2.62 -12.50
N SER A 85 -14.99 -1.30 -12.57
CA SER A 85 -13.83 -0.66 -13.20
C SER A 85 -13.37 0.59 -12.46
N ILE A 86 -12.06 0.77 -12.33
CA ILE A 86 -11.43 1.93 -11.70
C ILE A 86 -10.79 2.83 -12.77
N PRO A 87 -11.01 4.16 -12.74
CA PRO A 87 -10.32 5.06 -13.67
C PRO A 87 -8.81 5.05 -13.41
N LEU A 88 -8.00 5.18 -14.48
CA LEU A 88 -6.53 5.15 -14.38
C LEU A 88 -5.97 6.19 -13.40
N SER A 89 -6.63 7.35 -13.27
CA SER A 89 -6.24 8.41 -12.33
C SER A 89 -6.34 8.00 -10.85
N MET A 90 -7.14 6.99 -10.51
CA MET A 90 -7.32 6.51 -9.14
C MET A 90 -6.39 5.36 -8.77
N ILE A 91 -5.63 4.84 -9.74
CA ILE A 91 -4.70 3.72 -9.53
C ILE A 91 -3.57 4.07 -8.56
N PRO A 92 -2.87 5.22 -8.68
CA PRO A 92 -1.85 5.60 -7.70
C PRO A 92 -2.38 5.59 -6.26
N ARG A 93 -3.62 6.08 -6.07
CA ARG A 93 -4.27 6.09 -4.77
C ARG A 93 -4.60 4.68 -4.27
N ALA A 94 -5.15 3.82 -5.13
CA ALA A 94 -5.42 2.43 -4.79
C ALA A 94 -4.13 1.66 -4.44
N LEU A 95 -3.04 1.90 -5.17
CA LEU A 95 -1.71 1.35 -4.88
C LEU A 95 -1.20 1.80 -3.52
N GLN A 96 -1.35 3.08 -3.19
CA GLN A 96 -0.99 3.63 -1.88
C GLN A 96 -1.73 2.91 -0.74
N ILE A 97 -3.01 2.58 -0.90
CA ILE A 97 -3.78 1.82 0.11
C ILE A 97 -3.27 0.37 0.27
N LEU A 98 -2.68 -0.19 -0.79
CA LEU A 98 -1.99 -1.48 -0.74
C LEU A 98 -0.56 -1.39 -0.20
N ASP A 99 -0.12 -0.20 0.23
CA ASP A 99 1.27 0.13 0.53
C ASP A 99 2.22 -0.14 -0.65
N LEU A 100 1.75 -0.09 -1.89
CA LEU A 100 2.59 -0.16 -3.10
C LEU A 100 3.04 1.26 -3.52
N PRO A 101 4.18 1.41 -4.22
CA PRO A 101 4.66 2.73 -4.62
C PRO A 101 3.66 3.35 -5.63
N PRO A 102 3.08 4.52 -5.35
CA PRO A 102 2.03 5.11 -6.19
C PRO A 102 2.57 5.72 -7.50
N ASP A 103 3.84 6.12 -7.52
CA ASP A 103 4.50 6.83 -8.61
C ASP A 103 5.47 5.94 -9.41
N ASP A 104 5.30 4.62 -9.34
CA ASP A 104 6.14 3.67 -10.07
C ASP A 104 5.67 3.58 -11.53
N ASP A 105 6.43 4.20 -12.44
CA ASP A 105 6.13 4.26 -13.87
C ASP A 105 5.99 2.86 -14.51
N GLU A 106 6.76 1.87 -14.05
CA GLU A 106 6.67 0.51 -14.57
C GLU A 106 5.32 -0.11 -14.21
N ILE A 107 4.92 0.01 -12.94
CA ILE A 107 3.62 -0.47 -12.47
C ILE A 107 2.47 0.25 -13.19
N LEU A 108 2.55 1.59 -13.30
CA LEU A 108 1.53 2.39 -13.97
C LEU A 108 1.42 2.03 -15.46
N SER A 109 2.53 1.74 -16.13
CA SER A 109 2.53 1.28 -17.53
C SER A 109 1.81 -0.07 -17.71
N VAL A 110 1.97 -1.00 -16.76
CA VAL A 110 1.27 -2.29 -16.78
C VAL A 110 -0.23 -2.07 -16.63
N PHE A 111 -0.66 -1.19 -15.73
CA PHE A 111 -2.07 -0.83 -15.60
C PHE A 111 -2.62 -0.12 -16.83
N GLN A 112 -1.81 0.73 -17.48
CA GLN A 112 -2.20 1.37 -18.72
C GLN A 112 -2.41 0.35 -19.84
N ASN A 113 -1.50 -0.63 -19.97
CA ASN A 113 -1.62 -1.74 -20.91
C ASN A 113 -2.82 -2.65 -20.59
N ALA A 114 -3.13 -2.83 -19.31
CA ALA A 114 -4.33 -3.55 -18.90
C ALA A 114 -5.62 -2.77 -19.25
N ALA A 115 -5.62 -1.44 -19.10
CA ALA A 115 -6.76 -0.58 -19.42
C ALA A 115 -7.05 -0.50 -20.92
N THR A 116 -6.02 -0.48 -21.76
CA THR A 116 -6.18 -0.40 -23.23
C THR A 116 -6.62 -1.74 -23.83
N GLY A 117 -6.55 -2.81 -23.04
CA GLY A 117 -6.65 -4.17 -23.55
C GLY A 117 -5.40 -4.51 -24.38
N TRP A 118 -4.97 -5.76 -24.34
CA TRP A 118 -3.76 -6.23 -25.01
C TRP A 118 -3.93 -6.29 -26.54
N GLY A 119 -4.28 -5.17 -27.20
CA GLY A 119 -4.42 -5.05 -28.66
C GLY A 119 -5.68 -4.35 -29.19
N THR A 120 -6.47 -3.63 -28.38
CA THR A 120 -7.66 -2.89 -28.85
C THR A 120 -7.40 -1.38 -28.93
N GLU A 121 -7.76 -0.77 -30.05
CA GLU A 121 -7.35 0.60 -30.41
C GLU A 121 -7.91 1.72 -29.50
N LEU A 122 -7.14 2.82 -29.42
CA LEU A 122 -6.86 3.66 -28.23
C LEU A 122 -7.78 4.86 -27.97
N ASN A 123 -9.06 4.86 -28.34
CA ASN A 123 -9.90 6.07 -28.19
C ASN A 123 -10.96 6.01 -27.08
N GLY A 124 -10.85 5.07 -26.14
CA GLY A 124 -11.77 4.97 -25.00
C GLY A 124 -11.24 5.65 -23.71
N PRO A 125 -12.14 6.07 -22.80
CA PRO A 125 -11.75 6.43 -21.45
C PRO A 125 -11.05 5.23 -20.78
N GLN A 126 -9.91 5.53 -20.18
CA GLN A 126 -8.97 4.55 -19.66
C GLN A 126 -9.41 4.03 -18.28
N TYR A 127 -10.12 2.90 -18.29
CA TYR A 127 -10.55 2.20 -17.08
C TYR A 127 -9.85 0.84 -16.97
N VAL A 128 -9.47 0.47 -15.74
CA VAL A 128 -8.94 -0.86 -15.44
C VAL A 128 -10.06 -1.71 -14.85
N SER A 129 -10.31 -2.89 -15.42
CA SER A 129 -11.31 -3.81 -14.89
C SER A 129 -10.89 -4.33 -13.52
N HIS A 130 -11.85 -4.67 -12.66
CA HIS A 130 -11.58 -5.22 -11.33
C HIS A 130 -10.80 -6.55 -11.41
N LYS A 131 -10.99 -7.32 -12.50
CA LYS A 131 -10.24 -8.55 -12.76
C LYS A 131 -8.77 -8.25 -13.07
N ASP A 132 -8.51 -7.29 -13.95
CA ASP A 132 -7.15 -6.88 -14.30
C ASP A 132 -6.44 -6.24 -13.11
N TRP A 133 -7.16 -5.43 -12.33
CA TRP A 133 -6.67 -4.90 -11.06
C TRP A 133 -6.17 -6.01 -10.12
N ARG A 134 -7.01 -7.04 -9.91
CA ARG A 134 -6.62 -8.19 -9.10
C ARG A 134 -5.42 -8.94 -9.67
N ALA A 135 -5.39 -9.14 -10.98
CA ALA A 135 -4.31 -9.86 -11.64
C ALA A 135 -2.96 -9.14 -11.51
N VAL A 136 -2.93 -7.82 -11.76
CA VAL A 136 -1.69 -7.03 -11.63
C VAL A 136 -1.24 -6.96 -10.17
N CYS A 137 -2.15 -6.66 -9.23
CA CYS A 137 -1.81 -6.60 -7.81
C CYS A 137 -1.40 -7.97 -7.23
N ALA A 138 -1.95 -9.07 -7.75
CA ALA A 138 -1.54 -10.42 -7.37
C ALA A 138 -0.07 -10.67 -7.65
N VAL A 139 0.38 -10.33 -8.86
CA VAL A 139 1.77 -10.50 -9.29
C VAL A 139 2.70 -9.64 -8.44
N LEU A 140 2.37 -8.36 -8.23
CA LEU A 140 3.19 -7.44 -7.45
C LEU A 140 3.34 -7.89 -5.98
N LEU A 141 2.26 -8.34 -5.35
CA LEU A 141 2.30 -8.79 -3.96
C LEU A 141 2.95 -10.16 -3.78
N HIS A 142 3.02 -10.98 -4.83
CA HIS A 142 3.71 -12.28 -4.78
C HIS A 142 5.23 -12.10 -4.78
N VAL A 143 5.74 -11.18 -5.61
CA VAL A 143 7.18 -10.84 -5.66
C VAL A 143 7.71 -10.38 -4.30
N GLU A 144 6.94 -9.58 -3.56
CA GLU A 144 7.35 -9.13 -2.22
C GLU A 144 7.43 -10.27 -1.19
N ALA A 145 6.54 -11.25 -1.27
CA ALA A 145 6.49 -12.36 -0.32
C ALA A 145 7.69 -13.31 -0.52
N ASP A 146 8.06 -13.57 -1.78
CA ASP A 146 9.17 -14.44 -2.10
C ASP A 146 10.53 -13.75 -1.85
N GLN A 147 10.68 -12.46 -2.19
CA GLN A 147 11.91 -11.71 -1.88
C GLN A 147 12.23 -11.62 -0.39
N ALA A 148 11.21 -11.61 0.49
CA ALA A 148 11.42 -11.55 1.93
C ALA A 148 11.93 -12.88 2.54
N SER A 149 11.92 -13.99 1.79
CA SER A 149 12.28 -15.32 2.28
C SER A 149 13.54 -15.91 1.65
N VAL A 150 14.21 -15.21 0.73
CA VAL A 150 15.42 -15.73 0.08
C VAL A 150 16.65 -15.41 0.94
N VAL A 151 16.95 -16.30 1.88
CA VAL A 151 18.34 -16.72 2.05
C VAL A 151 18.79 -17.24 0.67
N PRO A 152 19.91 -16.75 0.10
CA PRO A 152 20.30 -17.07 -1.27
C PRO A 152 20.76 -18.53 -1.35
N ASP A 153 19.81 -19.46 -1.45
CA ASP A 153 20.09 -20.76 -2.03
C ASP A 153 19.91 -20.63 -3.54
N SER A 154 21.05 -20.39 -4.18
CA SER A 154 21.23 -20.21 -5.61
C SER A 154 21.00 -21.56 -6.30
N SER A 155 19.74 -21.97 -6.49
CA SER A 155 19.44 -23.27 -7.10
C SER A 155 18.04 -23.37 -7.71
N SER A 156 17.61 -22.40 -8.52
CA SER A 156 16.50 -22.64 -9.46
C SER A 156 16.49 -21.68 -10.65
N ALA A 157 17.57 -21.65 -11.43
CA ALA A 157 17.53 -21.19 -12.80
C ALA A 157 17.46 -22.42 -13.72
N GLY A 158 16.29 -22.66 -14.31
CA GLY A 158 16.08 -23.64 -15.37
C GLY A 158 16.79 -23.22 -16.65
N GLY A 159 18.11 -23.36 -16.67
CA GLY A 159 18.96 -23.18 -17.84
C GLY A 159 18.76 -24.32 -18.83
N PHE A 160 18.13 -23.99 -19.95
CA PHE A 160 18.20 -24.72 -21.20
C PHE A 160 19.68 -24.94 -21.56
N MET A 161 20.19 -26.17 -21.39
CA MET A 161 21.54 -26.52 -21.80
C MET A 161 21.58 -26.72 -23.32
N PRO A 162 22.41 -25.99 -24.07
CA PRO A 162 22.88 -26.49 -25.35
C PRO A 162 23.82 -27.67 -25.07
N GLU A 163 23.50 -28.82 -25.67
CA GLU A 163 24.45 -29.92 -25.80
C GLU A 163 25.62 -29.43 -26.64
N ASP A 164 26.76 -29.21 -26.01
CA ASP A 164 28.04 -29.12 -26.72
C ASP A 164 29.00 -30.09 -26.02
N ASP A 165 29.26 -31.17 -26.75
CA ASP A 165 30.33 -32.13 -26.54
C ASP A 165 31.69 -31.40 -26.46
N GLU A 166 32.57 -31.91 -25.59
CA GLU A 166 34.01 -32.13 -25.80
C GLU A 166 34.83 -31.86 -24.52
N ASP A 167 35.08 -32.97 -23.81
CA ASP A 167 36.41 -33.44 -23.41
C ASP A 167 37.50 -32.37 -23.13
N SER A 168 37.76 -32.12 -21.85
CA SER A 168 39.12 -31.85 -21.39
C SER A 168 39.20 -32.07 -19.88
N GLY A 169 39.64 -33.26 -19.49
CA GLY A 169 39.99 -33.54 -18.10
C GLY A 169 41.20 -32.73 -17.65
N GLU A 170 41.16 -32.23 -16.41
CA GLU A 170 42.37 -31.87 -15.68
C GLU A 170 42.13 -31.90 -14.16
N ASP A 171 43.08 -32.56 -13.49
CA ASP A 171 43.17 -32.92 -12.07
C ASP A 171 42.95 -31.75 -11.11
N TRP A 172 41.98 -31.87 -10.18
CA TRP A 172 42.01 -31.10 -8.93
C TRP A 172 42.60 -31.94 -7.80
N GLN A 173 43.86 -31.61 -7.56
CA GLN A 173 44.74 -32.07 -6.52
C GLN A 173 44.09 -31.96 -5.13
N LYS A 174 43.90 -33.13 -4.53
CA LYS A 174 43.37 -33.38 -3.19
C LYS A 174 44.33 -32.83 -2.14
N ASN A 175 44.03 -31.66 -1.57
CA ASN A 175 44.73 -31.17 -0.38
C ASN A 175 43.92 -31.54 0.87
N ALA A 176 44.27 -32.69 1.47
CA ALA A 176 44.16 -32.87 2.91
C ALA A 176 45.13 -31.85 3.54
N GLU A 177 44.81 -31.12 4.59
CA GLU A 177 44.77 -31.56 5.97
C GLU A 177 44.37 -30.30 6.76
N ASP A 178 43.26 -30.31 7.52
CA ASP A 178 43.33 -29.70 8.85
C ASP A 178 42.31 -30.34 9.78
N SER A 179 42.85 -30.84 10.89
CA SER A 179 42.17 -31.63 11.90
C SER A 179 41.71 -30.70 13.01
N PHE A 180 40.39 -30.55 13.19
CA PHE A 180 39.87 -29.99 14.44
C PHE A 180 39.48 -31.14 15.37
N PRO A 181 40.08 -31.25 16.58
CA PRO A 181 39.75 -32.29 17.53
C PRO A 181 38.37 -32.05 18.15
N SER A 182 37.53 -33.08 18.00
CA SER A 182 36.37 -33.37 18.83
C SER A 182 36.81 -33.45 20.30
N SER A 183 36.15 -32.67 21.16
CA SER A 183 36.24 -32.82 22.61
C SER A 183 34.84 -33.08 23.17
N ASP A 184 34.85 -34.04 24.09
CA ASP A 184 33.80 -34.91 24.63
C ASP A 184 32.46 -34.31 25.10
N PRO A 185 31.45 -35.20 25.27
CA PRO A 185 30.14 -34.96 25.82
C PRO A 185 30.11 -35.12 27.34
N ASP A 186 29.32 -34.29 28.00
CA ASP A 186 28.96 -34.36 29.42
C ASP A 186 27.71 -33.49 29.51
N ASP A 187 26.62 -33.77 30.21
CA ASP A 187 26.16 -34.86 31.06
C ASP A 187 24.78 -34.34 31.55
N ASP A 188 23.79 -35.24 31.71
CA ASP A 188 22.61 -35.11 32.57
C ASP A 188 21.74 -33.81 32.55
N GLU A 189 20.41 -33.81 32.38
CA GLU A 189 19.46 -34.47 33.28
C GLU A 189 18.05 -34.41 32.65
N TYR A 190 17.42 -35.58 32.52
CA TYR A 190 16.03 -35.77 32.12
C TYR A 190 15.12 -35.51 33.34
N VAL A 191 14.40 -34.39 33.37
CA VAL A 191 13.25 -34.23 34.29
C VAL A 191 11.95 -34.39 33.50
N LEU A 192 11.46 -35.63 33.48
CA LEU A 192 10.15 -36.02 32.97
C LEU A 192 9.29 -36.43 34.16
N GLU A 193 8.60 -35.47 34.81
CA GLU A 193 7.55 -35.86 35.77
C GLU A 193 6.40 -34.85 35.87
N SER A 194 5.36 -35.16 35.12
CA SER A 194 3.93 -35.15 35.49
C SER A 194 3.32 -33.95 36.22
N GLN A 195 2.41 -33.27 35.51
CA GLN A 195 1.18 -32.75 36.10
C GLN A 195 -0.02 -33.14 35.23
N PRO A 196 -0.86 -34.09 35.66
CA PRO A 196 -2.20 -34.25 35.13
C PRO A 196 -3.17 -33.44 35.99
N ARG A 197 -4.04 -32.64 35.38
CA ARG A 197 -5.50 -32.88 35.42
C ARG A 197 -6.35 -31.76 34.79
N PRO A 198 -7.59 -32.11 34.38
CA PRO A 198 -8.45 -31.34 33.51
C PRO A 198 -9.47 -30.52 34.30
N SER A 199 -10.05 -29.50 33.66
CA SER A 199 -11.37 -28.88 33.88
C SER A 199 -11.26 -27.41 33.43
N THR A 200 -12.23 -26.74 32.84
CA THR A 200 -13.64 -27.01 32.53
C THR A 200 -14.03 -26.04 31.42
N SER A 201 -14.94 -26.48 30.56
CA SER A 201 -15.67 -25.63 29.64
C SER A 201 -16.34 -24.45 30.36
N LYS A 202 -16.21 -23.24 29.84
CA LYS A 202 -17.18 -22.13 30.03
C LYS A 202 -16.95 -21.11 28.92
N ARG A 203 -17.72 -21.26 27.84
CA ARG A 203 -18.92 -20.45 27.54
C ARG A 203 -18.52 -19.20 26.75
N ARG A 204 -18.61 -19.37 25.42
CA ARG A 204 -18.79 -18.31 24.44
C ARG A 204 -19.88 -17.35 24.91
N GLU A 205 -19.52 -16.14 25.32
CA GLU A 205 -20.44 -15.02 25.31
C GLU A 205 -20.43 -14.40 23.91
N ARG A 206 -21.44 -14.79 23.15
CA ARG A 206 -21.92 -14.08 21.97
C ARG A 206 -22.41 -12.70 22.46
N SER A 207 -21.53 -11.71 22.49
CA SER A 207 -21.95 -10.30 22.61
C SER A 207 -22.34 -9.79 21.22
N THR A 208 -23.58 -10.07 20.84
CA THR A 208 -24.28 -9.33 19.79
C THR A 208 -24.74 -7.99 20.39
N LYS A 209 -23.93 -6.95 20.25
CA LYS A 209 -24.34 -5.56 20.51
C LYS A 209 -24.16 -4.78 19.21
N ARG A 210 -25.13 -4.92 18.30
CA ARG A 210 -26.13 -3.87 18.02
C ARG A 210 -25.49 -2.49 17.86
N ARG A 211 -25.34 -2.12 16.58
CA ARG A 211 -25.62 -0.80 16.01
C ARG A 211 -26.12 0.22 17.03
N ALA A 212 -25.28 1.21 17.32
CA ALA A 212 -25.72 2.55 17.62
C ALA A 212 -24.83 3.49 16.81
N SER A 213 -25.34 3.86 15.65
CA SER A 213 -24.97 5.06 14.93
C SER A 213 -24.98 6.25 15.88
N ARG A 214 -23.82 6.82 16.14
CA ARG A 214 -23.70 8.21 16.57
C ARG A 214 -22.71 8.87 15.66
N ALA A 215 -23.29 9.48 14.62
CA ALA A 215 -22.73 10.61 13.93
C ALA A 215 -22.40 11.68 14.97
N SER A 216 -21.11 12.02 15.06
CA SER A 216 -20.66 13.37 15.34
C SER A 216 -19.46 13.58 14.43
N SER A 217 -19.72 13.91 13.17
CA SER A 217 -18.76 14.64 12.37
C SER A 217 -18.74 16.05 12.95
N ASP A 218 -17.78 16.26 13.83
CA ASP A 218 -17.26 17.58 14.12
C ASP A 218 -16.35 17.90 12.92
N GLU A 219 -16.93 18.53 11.89
CA GLU A 219 -16.17 19.16 10.80
C GLU A 219 -15.58 20.45 11.36
N SER A 220 -14.54 20.33 12.17
CA SER A 220 -13.56 21.40 12.31
C SER A 220 -12.70 21.37 11.05
N ASP A 221 -13.12 22.16 10.07
CA ASP A 221 -12.32 22.71 8.96
C ASP A 221 -11.23 23.62 9.56
N ASP A 222 -10.38 23.03 10.38
CA ASP A 222 -9.12 23.61 10.81
C ASP A 222 -8.15 23.38 9.66
N GLU A 223 -7.54 24.45 9.18
CA GLU A 223 -6.40 24.42 8.27
C GLU A 223 -5.25 23.74 9.03
N GLU A 224 -5.31 22.40 9.15
CA GLU A 224 -4.33 21.57 9.84
C GLU A 224 -2.98 21.78 9.13
N GLU A 225 -2.12 22.58 9.76
CA GLU A 225 -0.67 22.53 9.58
C GLU A 225 -0.28 21.05 9.46
N ASP A 226 0.26 20.66 8.30
CA ASP A 226 0.64 19.30 7.91
C ASP A 226 1.25 18.49 9.09
N GLU A 227 0.41 17.89 9.94
CA GLU A 227 0.90 16.98 10.94
C GLU A 227 1.46 15.79 10.16
N PRO A 228 2.76 15.48 10.31
CA PRO A 228 3.41 14.50 9.47
C PRO A 228 2.71 13.15 9.70
N LYS A 229 1.98 12.70 8.67
CA LYS A 229 1.33 11.38 8.65
C LYS A 229 2.35 10.36 9.13
N GLY A 230 2.04 9.69 10.25
CA GLY A 230 2.96 8.72 10.84
C GLY A 230 3.37 7.63 9.84
N PRO A 231 4.55 7.01 10.01
CA PRO A 231 5.08 6.05 9.04
C PRO A 231 4.10 4.94 8.71
N THR A 232 3.94 4.65 7.43
CA THR A 232 3.16 3.49 6.98
C THR A 232 3.82 2.19 7.46
N PRO A 233 3.07 1.08 7.63
CA PRO A 233 3.65 -0.21 8.03
C PRO A 233 4.78 -0.68 7.12
N ARG A 234 4.71 -0.40 5.81
CA ARG A 234 5.79 -0.68 4.87
C ARG A 234 7.01 0.18 5.13
N GLN A 235 6.83 1.49 5.30
CA GLN A 235 7.93 2.39 5.66
C GLN A 235 8.63 1.93 6.93
N LYS A 236 7.88 1.55 7.98
CA LYS A 236 8.48 0.99 9.20
C LYS A 236 9.31 -0.26 8.93
N ARG A 237 8.80 -1.18 8.12
CA ARG A 237 9.51 -2.41 7.76
C ARG A 237 10.80 -2.12 7.00
N GLU A 238 10.76 -1.24 6.00
CA GLU A 238 11.94 -0.87 5.20
C GLU A 238 12.94 -0.04 6.01
N SER A 239 12.48 0.91 6.82
CA SER A 239 13.33 1.64 7.76
C SER A 239 13.99 0.69 8.76
N ARG A 240 13.27 -0.31 9.31
CA ARG A 240 13.84 -1.30 10.23
C ARG A 240 14.90 -2.16 9.55
N LYS A 241 14.68 -2.60 8.30
CA LYS A 241 15.68 -3.33 7.51
C LYS A 241 16.92 -2.48 7.25
N ALA A 242 16.76 -1.23 6.84
CA ALA A 242 17.87 -0.31 6.61
C ALA A 242 18.63 0.00 7.92
N PHE A 243 17.91 0.16 9.03
CA PHE A 243 18.51 0.33 10.36
C PHE A 243 19.33 -0.89 10.78
N ALA A 244 18.88 -2.11 10.44
CA ALA A 244 19.62 -3.33 10.71
C ALA A 244 21.00 -3.39 10.01
N LEU A 245 21.17 -2.71 8.87
CA LEU A 245 22.46 -2.65 8.16
C LEU A 245 23.56 -1.94 8.97
N PHE A 246 23.18 -1.07 9.92
CA PHE A 246 24.12 -0.46 10.86
C PHE A 246 24.53 -1.40 12.00
N PHE A 247 23.94 -2.58 12.16
CA PHE A 247 24.21 -3.48 13.28
C PHE A 247 24.31 -4.94 12.82
N PRO A 248 25.36 -5.32 12.08
CA PRO A 248 25.49 -6.68 11.52
C PRO A 248 25.53 -7.78 12.59
N ASP A 249 25.96 -7.45 13.81
CA ASP A 249 26.09 -8.39 14.92
C ASP A 249 24.85 -8.47 15.81
N VAL A 250 23.81 -7.66 15.54
CA VAL A 250 22.61 -7.55 16.38
C VAL A 250 21.42 -8.20 15.70
N SER A 251 20.65 -8.99 16.47
CA SER A 251 19.44 -9.63 15.97
C SER A 251 18.32 -8.62 15.72
N GLU A 252 17.43 -8.88 14.76
CA GLU A 252 16.31 -7.97 14.45
C GLU A 252 15.37 -7.66 15.63
N LYS A 253 15.36 -8.54 16.63
CA LYS A 253 14.54 -8.40 17.85
C LYS A 253 15.12 -7.37 18.81
N ASP A 254 16.44 -7.19 18.81
CA ASP A 254 17.15 -6.30 19.72
C ASP A 254 17.42 -4.92 19.10
N LEU A 255 17.03 -4.72 17.83
CA LEU A 255 17.21 -3.44 17.11
C LEU A 255 16.51 -2.26 17.79
N ASP A 256 15.37 -2.50 18.44
CA ASP A 256 14.60 -1.43 19.12
C ASP A 256 15.37 -0.84 20.33
N LEU A 257 16.39 -1.55 20.83
CA LEU A 257 17.26 -1.13 21.92
C LEU A 257 18.57 -0.50 21.43
N GLN A 258 18.88 -0.61 20.13
CA GLN A 258 20.09 -0.04 19.55
C GLN A 258 19.88 1.41 19.13
N GLN A 259 21.00 2.15 19.10
CA GLN A 259 21.05 3.53 18.65
C GLN A 259 22.28 3.69 17.76
N ILE A 260 22.11 4.37 16.62
CA ILE A 260 23.21 4.68 15.71
C ILE A 260 24.08 5.74 16.37
N LYS A 261 25.35 5.40 16.61
CA LYS A 261 26.35 6.30 17.20
C LYS A 261 27.38 6.69 16.15
N ILE A 262 28.22 7.65 16.52
CA ILE A 262 29.34 8.14 15.68
C ILE A 262 30.21 6.98 15.15
N LYS A 263 30.46 5.96 15.99
CA LYS A 263 31.27 4.78 15.61
C LYS A 263 30.62 3.97 14.49
N ASP A 264 29.30 3.87 14.47
CA ASP A 264 28.56 3.10 13.48
C ASP A 264 28.58 3.82 12.12
N VAL A 265 28.37 5.13 12.12
CA VAL A 265 28.46 5.98 10.91
C VAL A 265 29.87 5.97 10.34
N ASP A 266 30.90 6.14 11.17
CA ASP A 266 32.31 6.08 10.75
C ASP A 266 32.68 4.71 10.15
N ARG A 267 32.16 3.61 10.72
CA ARG A 267 32.35 2.26 10.17
C ARG A 267 31.73 2.11 8.79
N VAL A 268 30.49 2.58 8.60
CA VAL A 268 29.81 2.51 7.30
C VAL A 268 30.49 3.40 6.27
N ALA A 269 30.89 4.62 6.62
CA ALA A 269 31.64 5.52 5.74
C ALA A 269 32.95 4.89 5.25
N LYS A 270 33.70 4.25 6.16
CA LYS A 270 34.92 3.49 5.80
C LYS A 270 34.63 2.34 4.84
N MET A 271 33.54 1.62 5.03
CA MET A 271 33.12 0.53 4.13
C MET A 271 32.79 1.03 2.73
N LEU A 272 32.21 2.24 2.63
CA LEU A 272 31.90 2.92 1.35
C LEU A 272 33.10 3.68 0.76
N ASN A 273 34.27 3.65 1.41
CA ASN A 273 35.47 4.44 1.07
C ASN A 273 35.24 5.97 1.09
N GLU A 274 34.29 6.44 1.91
CA GLU A 274 34.01 7.86 2.12
C GLU A 274 34.74 8.38 3.37
N LYS A 275 35.20 9.64 3.31
CA LYS A 275 35.88 10.31 4.42
C LYS A 275 34.98 11.39 5.00
N LEU A 276 34.29 11.07 6.09
CA LEU A 276 33.50 12.03 6.87
C LEU A 276 34.32 12.52 8.07
N LYS A 277 34.24 13.82 8.39
CA LYS A 277 34.86 14.34 9.62
C LYS A 277 33.98 13.99 10.81
N ALA A 278 34.60 13.84 11.99
CA ALA A 278 33.87 13.56 13.22
C ALA A 278 32.85 14.66 13.54
N ASP A 279 33.20 15.93 13.28
CA ASP A 279 32.30 17.07 13.49
C ASP A 279 31.06 16.99 12.58
N ASP A 280 31.23 16.63 11.31
CA ASP A 280 30.13 16.46 10.35
C ASP A 280 29.18 15.33 10.79
N ILE A 281 29.72 14.20 11.26
CA ILE A 281 28.91 13.08 11.77
C ILE A 281 28.10 13.51 13.00
N VAL A 282 28.70 14.30 13.90
CA VAL A 282 28.02 14.83 15.08
C VAL A 282 26.89 15.76 14.69
N GLU A 283 27.11 16.67 13.73
CA GLU A 283 26.09 17.58 13.22
C GLU A 283 24.93 16.82 12.56
N MET A 284 25.24 15.78 11.76
CA MET A 284 24.23 14.92 11.15
C MET A 284 23.38 14.19 12.19
N LEU A 285 24.00 13.59 13.20
CA LEU A 285 23.28 12.89 14.26
C LEU A 285 22.45 13.87 15.11
N GLU A 286 22.96 15.07 15.39
CA GLU A 286 22.25 16.10 16.14
C GLU A 286 21.03 16.65 15.40
N TYR A 287 21.07 16.71 14.07
CA TYR A 287 19.94 17.17 13.26
C TYR A 287 18.72 16.23 13.34
N PHE A 288 18.95 14.92 13.43
CA PHE A 288 17.87 13.91 13.43
C PHE A 288 17.57 13.31 14.81
N SER A 289 18.45 13.51 15.79
CA SER A 289 18.28 12.96 17.14
C SER A 289 17.24 13.72 17.94
N SER A 290 16.27 13.00 18.50
CA SER A 290 15.37 13.54 19.53
C SER A 290 16.03 13.51 20.93
N THR A 291 17.14 12.77 21.09
CA THR A 291 17.86 12.63 22.37
C THR A 291 19.10 13.54 22.44
N SER A 292 19.48 13.95 23.65
CA SER A 292 20.64 14.83 23.87
C SER A 292 21.99 14.12 23.79
N ASP A 293 21.99 12.79 23.67
CA ASP A 293 23.19 11.96 23.58
C ASP A 293 23.80 11.87 22.18
N LYS A 294 23.21 12.60 21.21
CA LYS A 294 23.66 12.65 19.80
C LYS A 294 23.69 11.26 19.18
N SER A 295 22.65 10.48 19.45
CA SER A 295 22.47 9.15 18.89
C SER A 295 21.10 9.05 18.25
N VAL A 296 20.98 8.29 17.17
CA VAL A 296 19.71 8.17 16.43
C VAL A 296 19.13 6.79 16.72
N GLY A 297 18.03 6.76 17.48
CA GLY A 297 17.26 5.54 17.71
C GLY A 297 16.38 5.17 16.50
N LEU A 298 15.75 3.99 16.54
CA LEU A 298 14.92 3.51 15.42
C LEU A 298 13.79 4.51 15.05
N ALA A 299 13.11 5.11 16.03
CA ALA A 299 12.02 6.04 15.77
C ALA A 299 12.50 7.34 15.07
N ASP A 300 13.68 7.82 15.42
CA ASP A 300 14.29 9.00 14.79
C ASP A 300 14.79 8.66 13.39
N PHE A 301 15.34 7.45 13.21
CA PHE A 301 15.73 6.93 11.91
C PHE A 301 14.52 6.77 10.96
N GLU A 302 13.39 6.24 11.45
CA GLU A 302 12.14 6.16 10.68
C GLU A 302 11.70 7.53 10.18
N LYS A 303 11.67 8.53 11.08
CA LYS A 303 11.31 9.92 10.70
C LYS A 303 12.28 10.49 9.66
N MET A 304 13.58 10.25 9.84
CA MET A 304 14.62 10.69 8.91
C MET A 304 14.37 10.09 7.52
N MET A 305 14.12 8.79 7.42
CA MET A 305 13.89 8.10 6.15
C MET A 305 12.65 8.64 5.41
N ILE A 306 11.57 8.93 6.14
CA ILE A 306 10.34 9.49 5.56
C ILE A 306 10.56 10.94 5.11
N THR A 307 11.22 11.75 5.94
CA THR A 307 11.51 13.16 5.64
C THR A 307 12.37 13.28 4.38
N ALA A 308 13.34 12.37 4.24
CA ALA A 308 14.21 12.27 3.07
C ALA A 308 13.54 11.59 1.86
N ARG A 309 12.30 11.09 1.98
CA ARG A 309 11.58 10.31 0.95
C ARG A 309 12.38 9.11 0.44
N LEU A 310 13.10 8.45 1.34
CA LEU A 310 13.86 7.24 1.04
C LEU A 310 13.02 5.96 1.19
N VAL A 311 11.81 6.07 1.78
CA VAL A 311 10.84 4.99 1.98
C VAL A 311 9.40 5.45 1.82
#